data_AF-A0A1G7JY99-F1
#
_entry.id   AF-A0A1G7JY99-F1
#
_cell.length_a   1.000
_cell.length_b   1.000
_cell.length_c   1.000
_cell.angle_alpha   90.00
_cell.angle_beta   90.00
_cell.angle_gamma   90.00
#
_symmetry.space_group_name_H-M   'P 1'
#
loop_
_entity.id
_entity.type
_entity.pdbx_description
1 polymer ?
#
loop_
_entity_poly.entity_id
_entity_poly.type
_entity_poly.pdbx_seq_one_letter_code
_entity_poly.pdbx_strand_id
1 'polypeptide(L)'
;MEVNKTNWRRHDFRAKSLYMVVEGLAKSIAELEKNVQAIHWCDGDWLMEETEPIYGLAFVAFQNYINGSISDFYGDTKQKNTFYKKAPLIENSNRTNIELIITLANYAKHKDEGDPHPGTSAVLDAFDFKYKKLIYLDEGPIFRGLAILNADYDFFKSWKR
;
A
#
# COMPACT_ATOMS: atom_id res chain seq x y z
N MET A 1 -25.39 24.99 -19.67
CA MET A 1 -24.33 23.97 -19.51
C MET A 1 -23.22 24.61 -18.70
N GLU A 2 -23.10 24.24 -17.43
CA GLU A 2 -21.99 24.72 -16.60
C GLU A 2 -20.68 24.14 -17.11
N VAL A 3 -19.74 25.03 -17.41
CA VAL A 3 -18.35 24.66 -17.68
C VAL A 3 -17.76 24.24 -16.33
N ASN A 4 -17.63 22.92 -16.12
CA ASN A 4 -16.83 22.40 -15.02
C ASN A 4 -15.44 23.04 -15.11
N LYS A 5 -15.14 23.97 -14.19
CA LYS A 5 -13.79 24.50 -13.99
C LYS A 5 -12.93 23.33 -13.50
N THR A 6 -12.37 22.58 -14.43
CA THR A 6 -11.29 21.63 -14.11
C THR A 6 -10.16 22.46 -13.51
N ASN A 7 -9.89 22.28 -12.22
CA ASN A 7 -8.73 22.83 -11.54
C ASN A 7 -7.49 22.02 -11.93
N TRP A 8 -7.22 21.89 -13.23
CA TRP A 8 -6.02 21.25 -13.75
C TRP A 8 -4.85 22.21 -13.50
N ARG A 9 -4.35 22.27 -12.26
CA ARG A 9 -3.07 22.94 -12.01
C ARG A 9 -2.03 22.19 -12.83
N ARG A 10 -1.33 22.90 -13.72
CA ARG A 10 -0.26 22.41 -14.61
C ARG A 10 0.91 21.66 -13.90
N HIS A 11 0.86 21.51 -12.59
CA HIS A 11 1.80 20.75 -11.78
C HIS A 11 1.07 19.91 -10.73
N ASP A 12 1.36 18.60 -10.74
CA ASP A 12 0.92 17.68 -9.72
C ASP A 12 1.81 17.81 -8.47
N PHE A 13 1.47 18.76 -7.62
CA PHE A 13 2.15 18.96 -6.33
C PHE A 13 1.99 17.75 -5.41
N ARG A 14 0.93 16.95 -5.57
CA ARG A 14 0.69 15.77 -4.73
C ARG A 14 1.67 14.65 -5.07
N ALA A 15 1.97 14.47 -6.36
CA ALA A 15 3.00 13.53 -6.79
C ALA A 15 4.37 13.89 -6.17
N LYS A 16 4.72 15.18 -6.12
CA LYS A 16 5.96 15.63 -5.46
C LYS A 16 5.96 15.33 -3.95
N SER A 17 4.86 15.64 -3.26
CA SER A 17 4.74 15.31 -1.83
C SER A 17 4.79 13.80 -1.57
N LEU A 18 4.10 13.01 -2.39
CA LEU A 18 4.14 11.55 -2.33
C LEU A 18 5.56 11.03 -2.51
N TYR A 19 6.30 11.54 -3.51
CA TYR A 19 7.68 11.16 -3.75
C TYR A 19 8.57 11.40 -2.53
N MET A 20 8.47 12.58 -1.90
CA MET A 20 9.26 12.89 -0.70
C MET A 20 8.92 11.96 0.47
N VAL A 21 7.64 11.62 0.65
CA VAL A 21 7.21 10.67 1.70
C VAL A 21 7.78 9.29 1.42
N VAL A 22 7.60 8.76 0.21
CA VAL A 22 8.10 7.43 -0.19
C VAL A 22 9.62 7.36 -0.08
N GLU A 23 10.34 8.41 -0.46
CA GLU A 23 11.80 8.49 -0.31
C GLU A 23 12.22 8.43 1.16
N GLY A 24 11.51 9.13 2.05
CA GLY A 24 11.75 9.07 3.50
C GLY A 24 11.53 7.67 4.06
N LEU A 25 10.41 7.02 3.71
CA LEU A 25 10.09 5.66 4.14
C LEU A 25 11.12 4.63 3.62
N ALA A 26 11.57 4.78 2.38
CA ALA A 26 12.60 3.92 1.80
C ALA A 26 13.94 4.05 2.55
N LYS A 27 14.32 5.26 2.97
CA LYS A 27 15.51 5.48 3.80
C LYS A 27 15.37 4.82 5.18
N SER A 28 14.18 4.83 5.77
CA SER A 28 13.92 4.14 7.04
C SER A 28 14.09 2.62 6.92
N ILE A 29 13.54 2.01 5.86
CA ILE A 29 13.73 0.57 5.60
C ILE A 29 15.21 0.24 5.41
N ALA A 30 15.92 1.02 4.59
CA ALA A 30 17.34 0.82 4.34
C ALA A 30 18.20 0.93 5.62
N GLU A 31 17.80 1.76 6.59
CA GLU A 31 18.50 1.86 7.87
C GLU A 31 18.26 0.62 8.75
N LEU A 32 17.03 0.09 8.77
CA LEU A 32 16.72 -1.17 9.45
C LEU A 32 17.51 -2.34 8.84
N GLU A 33 17.61 -2.42 7.51
CA GLU A 33 18.40 -3.44 6.82
C GLU A 33 19.89 -3.39 7.21
N LYS A 34 20.47 -2.18 7.36
CA LYS A 34 21.85 -2.03 7.84
C LYS A 34 22.01 -2.50 9.28
N ASN A 35 21.05 -2.20 10.15
CA ASN A 35 21.10 -2.60 11.55
C ASN A 35 21.11 -4.13 11.67
N VAL A 36 20.30 -4.84 10.88
CA VAL A 36 20.32 -6.31 10.81
C VAL A 36 21.69 -6.83 10.38
N GLN A 37 22.34 -6.19 9.40
CA GLN A 37 23.68 -6.61 8.96
C GLN A 37 24.78 -6.35 10.00
N ALA A 38 24.59 -5.36 10.87
CA ALA A 38 25.56 -4.97 11.90
C ALA A 38 25.36 -5.70 13.24
N ILE A 39 24.15 -6.19 13.52
CA ILE A 39 23.73 -6.64 14.85
C ILE A 39 23.23 -8.08 14.77
N HIS A 40 23.98 -9.01 15.38
CA HIS A 40 23.73 -10.45 15.30
C HIS A 40 22.44 -10.96 15.97
N TRP A 41 21.72 -10.15 16.74
CA TRP A 41 20.44 -10.55 17.35
C TRP A 41 19.21 -10.17 16.51
N CYS A 42 19.37 -9.33 15.48
CA CYS A 42 18.29 -8.99 14.58
C CYS A 42 18.23 -10.04 13.45
N ASP A 43 17.15 -10.80 13.38
CA ASP A 43 16.91 -11.79 12.32
C ASP A 43 15.91 -11.26 11.27
N GLY A 44 15.59 -12.12 10.29
CA GLY A 44 14.64 -11.77 9.24
C GLY A 44 13.25 -11.46 9.76
N ASP A 45 12.79 -12.17 10.80
CA ASP A 45 11.46 -11.99 11.37
C ASP A 45 11.33 -10.63 12.06
N TRP A 46 12.33 -10.24 12.86
CA TRP A 46 12.38 -8.91 13.47
C TRP A 46 12.35 -7.80 12.40
N LEU A 47 13.12 -7.94 11.31
CA LEU A 47 13.10 -6.96 10.22
C LEU A 47 11.70 -6.86 9.57
N MET A 48 10.98 -7.97 9.43
CA MET A 48 9.62 -7.95 8.91
C MET A 48 8.67 -7.20 9.84
N GLU A 49 8.74 -7.46 11.14
CA GLU A 49 7.93 -6.78 12.16
C GLU A 49 8.14 -5.26 12.11
N GLU A 50 9.39 -4.81 11.99
CA GLU A 50 9.73 -3.38 11.93
C GLU A 50 9.39 -2.72 10.59
N THR A 51 9.51 -3.45 9.47
CA THR A 51 9.27 -2.88 8.14
C THR A 51 7.80 -2.93 7.72
N GLU A 52 6.99 -3.86 8.24
CA GLU A 52 5.55 -3.94 7.96
C GLU A 52 4.81 -2.60 8.17
N PRO A 53 4.92 -1.92 9.34
CA PRO A 53 4.25 -0.64 9.54
C PRO A 53 4.78 0.46 8.59
N ILE A 54 6.05 0.41 8.18
CA ILE A 54 6.64 1.38 7.25
C ILE A 54 6.04 1.19 5.84
N TYR A 55 5.89 -0.05 5.38
CA TYR A 55 5.16 -0.35 4.14
C TYR A 55 3.69 0.04 4.25
N GLY A 56 3.05 -0.19 5.41
CA GLY A 56 1.71 0.28 5.71
C GLY A 56 1.55 1.80 5.51
N LEU A 57 2.49 2.59 6.03
CA LEU A 57 2.52 4.05 5.83
C LEU A 57 2.67 4.44 4.35
N ALA A 58 3.45 3.69 3.58
CA ALA A 58 3.56 3.91 2.13
C ALA A 58 2.20 3.73 1.43
N PHE A 59 1.46 2.67 1.78
CA PHE A 59 0.10 2.46 1.25
C PHE A 59 -0.87 3.56 1.65
N VAL A 60 -0.79 4.07 2.89
CA VAL A 60 -1.59 5.23 3.32
C VAL A 60 -1.24 6.48 2.51
N ALA A 61 0.04 6.72 2.22
CA ALA A 61 0.47 7.83 1.37
C ALA A 61 -0.08 7.68 -0.07
N PHE A 62 -0.04 6.48 -0.64
CA PHE A 62 -0.65 6.21 -1.96
C PHE A 62 -2.17 6.41 -1.94
N GLN A 63 -2.88 5.94 -0.90
CA GLN A 63 -4.32 6.17 -0.73
C GLN A 63 -4.63 7.68 -0.73
N ASN A 64 -3.83 8.49 -0.03
CA ASN A 64 -4.02 9.93 0.01
C ASN A 64 -3.79 10.57 -1.36
N TYR A 65 -2.76 10.16 -2.09
CA TYR A 65 -2.50 10.63 -3.45
C TYR A 65 -3.64 10.29 -4.41
N ILE A 66 -4.12 9.03 -4.39
CA ILE A 66 -5.21 8.55 -5.24
C ILE A 66 -6.50 9.35 -4.95
N ASN A 67 -6.86 9.51 -3.67
CA ASN A 67 -8.05 10.25 -3.28
C ASN A 67 -7.96 11.74 -3.61
N GLY A 68 -6.79 12.34 -3.39
CA GLY A 68 -6.50 13.72 -3.77
C GLY A 68 -6.63 13.92 -5.27
N SER A 69 -6.09 13.00 -6.06
CA SER A 69 -6.19 13.03 -7.53
C SER A 69 -7.64 12.95 -7.98
N ILE A 70 -8.44 12.03 -7.43
CA ILE A 70 -9.88 11.94 -7.72
C ILE A 70 -10.56 13.28 -7.37
N SER A 71 -10.28 13.84 -6.20
CA SER A 71 -10.87 15.11 -5.78
C SER A 71 -10.47 16.28 -6.68
N ASP A 72 -9.23 16.30 -7.19
CA ASP A 72 -8.75 17.38 -8.06
C ASP A 72 -9.45 17.34 -9.44
N PHE A 73 -9.77 16.14 -9.95
CA PHE A 73 -10.48 15.97 -11.22
C PHE A 73 -12.00 16.11 -11.12
N TYR A 74 -12.61 15.67 -10.01
CA TYR A 74 -14.07 15.54 -9.88
C TYR A 74 -14.70 16.45 -8.82
N GLY A 75 -13.89 17.20 -8.07
CA GLY A 75 -14.36 18.16 -7.05
C GLY A 75 -14.76 17.54 -5.71
N ASP A 76 -14.94 16.21 -5.63
CA ASP A 76 -15.17 15.47 -4.39
C ASP A 76 -14.69 14.01 -4.48
N THR A 77 -14.82 13.27 -3.37
CA THR A 77 -14.46 11.84 -3.29
C THR A 77 -15.68 10.91 -3.07
N LYS A 78 -16.91 11.39 -3.31
CA LYS A 78 -18.13 10.60 -3.02
C LYS A 78 -18.19 9.33 -3.86
N GLN A 79 -17.72 9.39 -5.10
CA GLN A 79 -17.70 8.26 -6.02
C GLN A 79 -16.32 7.58 -6.12
N LYS A 80 -15.43 7.76 -5.12
CA LYS A 80 -14.07 7.21 -5.14
C LYS A 80 -14.02 5.71 -5.42
N ASN A 81 -14.96 4.95 -4.84
CA ASN A 81 -15.07 3.50 -5.05
C ASN A 81 -15.30 3.13 -6.53
N THR A 82 -16.03 3.95 -7.29
CA THR A 82 -16.23 3.75 -8.72
C THR A 82 -14.93 3.97 -9.49
N PHE A 83 -14.11 4.94 -9.07
CA PHE A 83 -12.84 5.24 -9.72
C PHE A 83 -11.77 4.19 -9.43
N TYR A 84 -11.74 3.61 -8.24
CA TYR A 84 -10.81 2.54 -7.90
C TYR A 84 -10.92 1.37 -8.89
N LYS A 85 -12.14 1.06 -9.34
CA LYS A 85 -12.43 -0.04 -10.28
C LYS A 85 -12.13 0.24 -11.76
N LYS A 86 -11.67 1.46 -12.11
CA LYS A 86 -11.41 1.85 -13.51
C LYS A 86 -9.99 1.54 -13.98
N ALA A 87 -9.07 1.21 -13.07
CA ALA A 87 -7.74 0.77 -13.44
C ALA A 87 -7.78 -0.61 -14.13
N PRO A 88 -6.72 -1.00 -14.87
CA PRO A 88 -6.58 -2.37 -15.33
C PRO A 88 -6.64 -3.36 -14.18
N LEU A 89 -7.22 -4.53 -14.46
CA LEU A 89 -7.25 -5.66 -13.52
C LEU A 89 -5.84 -6.22 -13.35
N ILE A 90 -5.54 -6.69 -12.15
CA ILE A 90 -4.35 -7.50 -11.87
C ILE A 90 -4.51 -8.86 -12.55
N GLU A 91 -3.42 -9.40 -13.07
CA GLU A 91 -3.42 -10.73 -13.68
C GLU A 91 -3.97 -11.78 -12.71
N ASN A 92 -4.86 -12.66 -13.20
CA ASN A 92 -5.53 -13.69 -12.41
C ASN A 92 -6.38 -13.15 -11.23
N SER A 93 -6.77 -11.87 -11.25
CA SER A 93 -7.65 -11.26 -10.25
C SER A 93 -8.82 -10.51 -10.90
N ASN A 94 -9.93 -10.40 -10.18
CA ASN A 94 -11.06 -9.54 -10.56
C ASN A 94 -10.97 -8.13 -9.95
N ARG A 95 -9.80 -7.77 -9.41
CA ARG A 95 -9.52 -6.49 -8.74
C ARG A 95 -8.41 -5.73 -9.43
N THR A 96 -8.43 -4.42 -9.25
CA THR A 96 -7.42 -3.50 -9.79
C THR A 96 -6.27 -3.26 -8.81
N ASN A 97 -5.14 -2.75 -9.33
CA ASN A 97 -4.04 -2.24 -8.50
C ASN A 97 -4.50 -1.17 -7.50
N ILE A 98 -5.42 -0.30 -7.90
CA ILE A 98 -5.94 0.76 -7.03
C ILE A 98 -6.77 0.16 -5.90
N GLU A 99 -7.65 -0.80 -6.19
CA GLU A 99 -8.40 -1.51 -5.15
C GLU A 99 -7.48 -2.21 -4.15
N LEU A 100 -6.40 -2.83 -4.63
CA LEU A 100 -5.39 -3.46 -3.77
C LEU A 100 -4.69 -2.44 -2.87
N ILE A 101 -4.15 -1.34 -3.43
CA ILE A 101 -3.50 -0.27 -2.65
C ILE A 101 -4.43 0.31 -1.58
N ILE A 102 -5.68 0.60 -1.92
CA ILE A 102 -6.67 1.15 -0.99
C ILE A 102 -6.97 0.14 0.13
N THR A 103 -7.07 -1.14 -0.21
CA THR A 103 -7.30 -2.23 0.74
C THR A 103 -6.13 -2.38 1.70
N LEU A 104 -4.88 -2.38 1.20
CA LEU A 104 -3.68 -2.48 2.03
C LEU A 104 -3.53 -1.29 2.97
N ALA A 105 -3.84 -0.08 2.50
CA ALA A 105 -3.85 1.12 3.33
C ALA A 105 -4.89 1.02 4.46
N ASN A 106 -6.10 0.52 4.15
CA ASN A 106 -7.14 0.34 5.16
C ASN A 106 -6.80 -0.78 6.14
N TYR A 107 -6.21 -1.88 5.66
CA TYR A 107 -5.70 -2.93 6.53
C TYR A 107 -4.63 -2.39 7.48
N ALA A 108 -3.62 -1.68 6.97
CA ALA A 108 -2.56 -1.10 7.80
C ALA A 108 -3.06 -0.19 8.92
N LYS A 109 -4.10 0.63 8.67
CA LYS A 109 -4.67 1.54 9.67
C LYS A 109 -5.46 0.84 10.77
N HIS A 110 -6.07 -0.30 10.47
CA HIS A 110 -7.12 -0.90 11.31
C HIS A 110 -6.84 -2.37 11.67
N LYS A 111 -5.68 -2.93 11.32
CA LYS A 111 -5.35 -4.35 11.55
C LYS A 111 -5.42 -4.74 13.03
N ASP A 112 -5.19 -3.80 13.93
CA ASP A 112 -5.21 -4.01 15.39
C ASP A 112 -6.57 -3.69 16.02
N GLU A 113 -7.56 -3.24 15.24
CA GLU A 113 -8.90 -2.88 15.70
C GLU A 113 -9.91 -4.04 15.61
N GLY A 114 -9.46 -5.21 15.15
CA GLY A 114 -10.28 -6.42 14.97
C GLY A 114 -10.54 -6.74 13.50
N ASP A 115 -11.78 -7.13 13.18
CA ASP A 115 -12.13 -7.55 11.82
C ASP A 115 -12.12 -6.36 10.84
N PRO A 116 -11.46 -6.50 9.66
CA PRO A 116 -11.49 -5.47 8.63
C PRO A 116 -12.92 -5.16 8.16
N HIS A 117 -13.16 -3.89 7.84
CA HIS A 117 -14.40 -3.45 7.24
C HIS A 117 -14.79 -4.32 6.02
N PRO A 118 -16.08 -4.62 5.77
CA PRO A 118 -16.53 -5.52 4.70
C PRO A 118 -15.96 -5.24 3.30
N GLY A 119 -15.76 -3.95 2.97
CA GLY A 119 -15.15 -3.55 1.71
C GLY A 119 -13.65 -3.91 1.60
N THR A 120 -12.93 -3.88 2.72
CA THR A 120 -11.52 -4.27 2.82
C THR A 120 -11.41 -5.80 2.76
N SER A 121 -12.17 -6.51 3.58
CA SER A 121 -12.16 -7.99 3.60
C SER A 121 -12.53 -8.58 2.24
N ALA A 122 -13.53 -8.04 1.55
CA ALA A 122 -13.92 -8.54 0.22
C ALA A 122 -12.83 -8.42 -0.85
N VAL A 123 -11.84 -7.52 -0.68
CA VAL A 123 -10.67 -7.44 -1.55
C VAL A 123 -9.56 -8.35 -1.04
N LEU A 124 -9.31 -8.40 0.27
CA LEU A 124 -8.35 -9.33 0.88
C LEU A 124 -8.68 -10.79 0.51
N ASP A 125 -9.95 -11.18 0.61
CA ASP A 125 -10.46 -12.50 0.25
C ASP A 125 -10.30 -12.78 -1.25
N ALA A 126 -10.46 -11.77 -2.11
CA ALA A 126 -10.30 -11.93 -3.56
C ALA A 126 -8.85 -12.21 -3.98
N PHE A 127 -7.87 -11.91 -3.11
CA PHE A 127 -6.46 -12.23 -3.29
C PHE A 127 -5.99 -13.39 -2.40
N ASP A 128 -6.92 -14.06 -1.69
CA ASP A 128 -6.62 -15.14 -0.75
C ASP A 128 -5.60 -14.74 0.34
N PHE A 129 -5.71 -13.52 0.85
CA PHE A 129 -4.81 -13.02 1.89
C PHE A 129 -5.17 -13.56 3.27
N LYS A 130 -4.17 -13.96 4.04
CA LYS A 130 -4.32 -14.41 5.42
C LYS A 130 -4.32 -13.19 6.36
N TYR A 131 -5.50 -12.72 6.76
CA TYR A 131 -5.62 -11.55 7.66
C TYR A 131 -6.35 -11.83 8.97
N LYS A 132 -7.13 -12.92 9.07
CA LYS A 132 -7.86 -13.31 10.29
C LYS A 132 -7.01 -14.12 11.28
N LYS A 133 -6.06 -14.88 10.75
CA LYS A 133 -5.16 -15.74 11.51
C LYS A 133 -3.80 -15.73 10.84
N LEU A 134 -3.05 -14.67 11.13
CA LEU A 134 -1.69 -14.51 10.64
C LEU A 134 -0.77 -15.34 11.53
N ILE A 135 -0.06 -16.29 10.93
CA ILE A 135 0.95 -17.11 11.63
C ILE A 135 2.35 -16.60 11.26
N TYR A 136 2.57 -16.29 9.99
CA TYR A 136 3.83 -15.76 9.46
C TYR A 136 3.58 -14.42 8.79
N LEU A 137 4.42 -13.43 9.10
CA LEU A 137 4.27 -12.06 8.60
C LEU A 137 4.43 -11.96 7.08
N ASP A 138 5.27 -12.79 6.46
CA ASP A 138 5.48 -12.84 5.01
C ASP A 138 4.23 -13.28 4.22
N GLU A 139 3.34 -14.01 4.87
CA GLU A 139 2.01 -14.35 4.35
C GLU A 139 0.97 -13.25 4.59
N GLY A 140 1.34 -12.18 5.30
CA GLY A 140 0.45 -11.09 5.67
C GLY A 140 0.06 -10.20 4.50
N PRO A 141 -1.07 -9.48 4.59
CA PRO A 141 -1.57 -8.66 3.50
C PRO A 141 -0.55 -7.64 2.96
N ILE A 142 0.23 -7.01 3.84
CA ILE A 142 1.21 -5.97 3.45
C ILE A 142 2.27 -6.55 2.51
N PHE A 143 2.95 -7.63 2.91
CA PHE A 143 4.02 -8.22 2.12
C PHE A 143 3.51 -8.95 0.87
N ARG A 144 2.40 -9.68 0.98
CA ARG A 144 1.75 -10.33 -0.17
C ARG A 144 1.25 -9.31 -1.18
N GLY A 145 0.64 -8.24 -0.71
CA GLY A 145 0.21 -7.13 -1.55
C GLY A 145 1.36 -6.45 -2.27
N LEU A 146 2.50 -6.26 -1.59
CA LEU A 146 3.70 -5.69 -2.19
C LEU A 146 4.29 -6.59 -3.28
N ALA A 147 4.35 -7.90 -3.06
CA ALA A 147 4.81 -8.87 -4.06
C ALA A 147 3.91 -8.90 -5.32
N ILE A 148 2.61 -8.66 -5.18
CA ILE A 148 1.69 -8.54 -6.32
C ILE A 148 1.91 -7.22 -7.08
N LEU A 149 2.08 -6.10 -6.36
CA LEU A 149 2.23 -4.78 -6.96
C LEU A 149 3.62 -4.53 -7.57
N ASN A 150 4.62 -5.28 -7.12
CA ASN A 150 5.99 -5.20 -7.61
C ASN A 150 6.54 -6.62 -7.80
N ALA A 151 6.49 -7.12 -9.04
CA ALA A 151 6.93 -8.47 -9.37
C ALA A 151 8.43 -8.71 -9.10
N ASP A 152 9.24 -7.64 -9.06
CA ASP A 152 10.67 -7.71 -8.72
C ASP A 152 10.91 -7.66 -7.21
N TYR A 153 9.86 -7.46 -6.40
CA TYR A 153 9.98 -7.45 -4.96
C TYR A 153 10.21 -8.86 -4.42
N ASP A 154 11.41 -9.07 -3.91
CA ASP A 154 11.78 -10.25 -3.13
C ASP A 154 12.41 -9.74 -1.84
N PHE A 155 11.63 -9.73 -0.75
CA PHE A 155 12.05 -9.26 0.57
C PHE A 155 13.32 -9.99 1.06
N PHE A 156 13.48 -11.27 0.70
CA PHE A 156 14.62 -12.08 1.12
C PHE A 156 15.80 -12.05 0.12
N LYS A 157 15.65 -11.40 -1.04
CA LYS A 157 16.76 -11.22 -1.99
C LYS A 157 17.89 -10.38 -1.40
N SER A 158 17.56 -9.45 -0.50
CA SER A 158 18.53 -8.66 0.26
C SER A 158 19.23 -9.47 1.36
N TRP A 159 18.76 -10.69 1.66
CA TRP A 159 19.25 -11.56 2.74
C TRP A 159 19.94 -12.84 2.26
N LYS A 160 19.85 -13.20 0.97
CA LYS A 160 20.63 -14.32 0.39
C LYS A 160 22.13 -13.99 0.40
N ARG A 161 22.82 -14.36 1.47
CA ARG A 161 24.27 -14.58 1.54
C ARG A 161 24.56 -16.04 1.83
#